data_AF-A0AAN8FJW2-F1
#
_entry.id   AF-A0AAN8FJW2-F1
#
_cell.length_a   1.000
_cell.length_b   1.000
_cell.length_c   1.000
_cell.angle_alpha   90.00
_cell.angle_beta   90.00
_cell.angle_gamma   90.00
#
_symmetry.space_group_name_H-M   'P 1'
#
loop_
_entity.id
_entity.type
_entity.pdbx_description
1 polymer ?
#
loop_
_entity_poly.entity_id
_entity_poly.type
_entity_poly.pdbx_seq_one_letter_code
_entity_poly.pdbx_strand_id
1 'polypeptide(L)'
;MSRKLVAVVLLLLSSVVHTCVRTTSTTTTTTSTTSTTTVPCCTLLSQSSLPRRAPLLATFQQCSILRRASSNCPADGYVFCDAAPDTNPTMMQIEFFNSTGSVVRTVQRTGTTLNVRIVCQRGIWVVHTAPTATTSSPIAYVSCSQTGSIGADWGYIVGSATD
;
A
#
# COMPACT_ATOMS: atom_id res chain seq x y z
N MET A 1 77.65 20.69 -15.09
CA MET A 1 76.91 20.85 -13.82
C MET A 1 75.46 21.14 -14.15
N SER A 2 74.54 20.43 -13.49
CA SER A 2 73.14 20.26 -13.87
C SER A 2 72.24 20.71 -12.73
N ARG A 3 70.96 20.98 -13.05
CA ARG A 3 69.77 21.13 -12.15
C ARG A 3 69.58 22.55 -11.57
N LYS A 4 68.37 23.14 -11.48
CA LYS A 4 66.98 22.65 -11.56
C LYS A 4 66.06 23.89 -11.62
N LEU A 5 64.90 23.82 -12.26
CA LEU A 5 63.70 24.47 -11.74
C LEU A 5 62.43 23.71 -12.17
N VAL A 6 61.48 23.72 -11.25
CA VAL A 6 60.42 22.76 -10.97
C VAL A 6 59.15 23.07 -11.77
N ALA A 7 58.48 22.04 -12.29
CA ALA A 7 57.12 22.16 -12.83
C ALA A 7 56.16 21.31 -11.98
N VAL A 8 55.14 21.97 -11.43
CA VAL A 8 54.00 21.34 -10.74
C VAL A 8 52.91 21.13 -11.79
N VAL A 9 52.48 19.88 -11.98
CA VAL A 9 51.41 19.53 -12.92
C VAL A 9 50.18 19.07 -12.14
N LEU A 10 49.08 19.78 -12.35
CA LEU A 10 47.76 19.55 -11.78
C LEU A 10 47.02 18.50 -12.63
N LEU A 11 46.65 17.36 -12.04
CA LEU A 11 45.89 16.29 -12.71
C LEU A 11 44.38 16.55 -12.57
N LEU A 12 43.72 16.80 -13.71
CA LEU A 12 42.26 16.84 -13.82
C LEU A 12 41.74 15.45 -14.26
N LEU A 13 40.93 14.82 -13.42
CA LEU A 13 40.20 13.58 -13.73
C LEU A 13 38.91 13.92 -14.48
N SER A 14 38.81 13.52 -15.75
CA SER A 14 37.57 13.56 -16.53
C SER A 14 36.96 12.16 -16.63
N SER A 15 35.78 11.97 -16.06
CA SER A 15 34.97 10.75 -16.11
C SER A 15 34.42 10.49 -17.51
N VAL A 16 34.65 9.28 -18.03
CA VAL A 16 34.17 8.78 -19.32
C VAL A 16 32.67 8.53 -19.25
N VAL A 17 31.88 9.25 -20.04
CA VAL A 17 30.47 8.93 -20.28
C VAL A 17 30.36 7.88 -21.39
N HIS A 18 29.87 6.68 -21.05
CA HIS A 18 29.51 5.66 -22.03
C HIS A 18 28.11 5.98 -22.57
N THR A 19 28.03 6.42 -23.83
CA THR A 19 26.78 6.53 -24.58
C THR A 19 26.39 5.17 -25.13
N CYS A 20 25.25 4.64 -24.68
CA CYS A 20 24.62 3.46 -25.27
C CYS A 20 23.99 3.86 -26.62
N VAL A 21 24.47 3.28 -27.73
CA VAL A 21 23.94 3.46 -29.08
C VAL A 21 22.68 2.60 -29.28
N ARG A 22 21.63 3.19 -29.86
CA ARG A 22 20.35 2.54 -30.19
C ARG A 22 20.46 1.81 -31.52
N THR A 23 20.30 0.48 -31.51
CA THR A 23 20.13 -0.34 -32.73
C THR A 23 18.67 -0.31 -33.16
N THR A 24 18.40 0.19 -34.38
CA THR A 24 17.07 0.20 -34.99
C THR A 24 16.82 -1.15 -35.65
N SER A 25 15.95 -1.98 -35.06
CA SER A 25 15.36 -3.13 -35.74
C SER A 25 13.94 -2.78 -36.18
N THR A 26 13.71 -2.72 -37.49
CA THR A 26 12.38 -2.50 -38.07
C THR A 26 11.66 -3.84 -38.12
N THR A 27 10.69 -4.05 -37.24
CA THR A 27 9.78 -5.20 -37.27
C THR A 27 8.41 -4.72 -37.72
N THR A 28 7.96 -5.17 -38.89
CA THR A 28 6.62 -4.90 -39.41
C THR A 28 5.62 -5.79 -38.66
N THR A 29 4.90 -5.22 -37.69
CA THR A 29 3.84 -5.92 -36.95
C THR A 29 2.48 -5.61 -37.56
N THR A 30 1.84 -6.63 -38.15
CA THR A 30 0.44 -6.60 -38.55
C THR A 30 -0.43 -6.36 -37.33
N THR A 31 -1.13 -5.22 -37.30
CA THR A 31 -1.99 -4.84 -36.17
C THR A 31 -3.37 -5.46 -36.35
N SER A 32 -3.62 -6.59 -35.68
CA SER A 32 -4.99 -7.05 -35.42
C SER A 32 -5.50 -6.35 -34.17
N THR A 33 -6.43 -5.40 -34.33
CA THR A 33 -7.11 -4.74 -33.21
C THR A 33 -8.07 -5.70 -32.53
N THR A 34 -7.55 -6.48 -31.60
CA THR A 34 -8.34 -7.15 -30.57
C THR A 34 -8.57 -6.15 -29.44
N SER A 35 -9.80 -5.71 -29.23
CA SER A 35 -10.17 -4.82 -28.13
C SER A 35 -9.99 -5.55 -26.79
N THR A 36 -8.79 -5.52 -26.21
CA THR A 36 -8.58 -5.93 -24.82
C THR A 36 -9.10 -4.80 -23.93
N THR A 37 -10.23 -5.03 -23.27
CA THR A 37 -10.64 -4.16 -22.15
C THR A 37 -9.65 -4.38 -21.01
N THR A 38 -8.58 -3.60 -20.98
CA THR A 38 -7.66 -3.55 -19.84
C THR A 38 -8.43 -2.97 -18.66
N VAL A 39 -8.90 -3.85 -17.77
CA VAL A 39 -9.47 -3.41 -16.49
C VAL A 39 -8.37 -2.65 -15.76
N PRO A 40 -8.56 -1.36 -15.42
CA PRO A 40 -7.52 -0.61 -14.75
C PRO A 40 -7.24 -1.24 -13.38
N CYS A 41 -5.96 -1.51 -13.15
CA CYS A 41 -5.46 -2.04 -11.90
C CYS A 41 -5.64 -1.02 -10.77
N CYS A 42 -5.87 -1.50 -9.54
CA CYS A 42 -5.77 -0.64 -8.38
C CYS A 42 -4.30 -0.38 -8.04
N THR A 43 -4.03 0.74 -7.39
CA THR A 43 -2.72 0.99 -6.79
C THR A 43 -2.43 -0.08 -5.72
N LEU A 44 -1.20 -0.58 -5.66
CA LEU A 44 -0.75 -1.46 -4.59
C LEU A 44 -1.08 -0.84 -3.22
N LEU A 45 -1.59 -1.63 -2.28
CA LEU A 45 -1.92 -1.13 -0.94
C LEU A 45 -0.66 -0.81 -0.13
N SER A 46 -0.69 0.33 0.55
CA SER A 46 0.45 0.85 1.32
C SER A 46 -0.04 1.86 2.37
N GLN A 47 0.88 2.57 3.03
CA GLN A 47 0.49 3.62 3.96
C GLN A 47 -0.06 4.87 3.26
N SER A 48 0.29 5.10 2.00
CA SER A 48 -0.24 6.23 1.20
C SER A 48 -1.47 5.85 0.39
N SER A 49 -1.59 4.58 -0.01
CA SER A 49 -2.77 4.01 -0.68
C SER A 49 -3.60 3.22 0.35
N LEU A 50 -4.65 3.86 0.85
CA LEU A 50 -5.46 3.48 2.04
C LEU A 50 -4.82 3.85 3.39
N PRO A 51 -4.55 5.14 3.63
CA PRO A 51 -3.97 5.64 4.88
C PRO A 51 -4.77 5.28 6.13
N ARG A 52 -4.06 5.16 7.26
CA ARG A 52 -4.66 4.94 8.58
C ARG A 52 -5.37 6.21 9.04
N ARG A 53 -6.49 6.05 9.74
CA ARG A 53 -7.23 7.12 10.42
C ARG A 53 -7.68 6.65 11.81
N ALA A 54 -7.97 7.62 12.70
CA ALA A 54 -8.59 7.40 14.00
C ALA A 54 -9.93 6.65 13.91
N PRO A 55 -10.24 5.73 14.85
CA PRO A 55 -11.55 5.13 14.93
C PRO A 55 -12.61 6.20 15.22
N LEU A 56 -13.84 5.93 14.80
CA LEU A 56 -14.93 6.88 15.01
C LEU A 56 -15.33 6.95 16.50
N LEU A 57 -15.28 5.82 17.19
CA LEU A 57 -15.67 5.72 18.59
C LEU A 57 -14.45 5.80 19.51
N ALA A 58 -14.50 6.69 20.50
CA ALA A 58 -13.42 6.89 21.47
C ALA A 58 -13.19 5.68 22.39
N THR A 59 -14.14 4.75 22.48
CA THR A 59 -13.99 3.49 23.22
C THR A 59 -12.99 2.53 22.56
N PHE A 60 -12.73 2.70 21.27
CA PHE A 60 -11.75 1.95 20.50
C PHE A 60 -10.45 2.76 20.40
N GLN A 61 -9.33 2.13 20.73
CA GLN A 61 -8.01 2.75 20.68
C GLN A 61 -7.21 2.28 19.44
N GLN A 62 -6.39 3.16 18.88
CA GLN A 62 -5.52 2.87 17.71
C GLN A 62 -4.27 2.04 18.02
N CYS A 63 -4.25 1.32 19.13
CA CYS A 63 -3.07 0.63 19.61
C CYS A 63 -2.76 -0.64 18.79
N SER A 64 -3.74 -1.12 18.03
CA SER A 64 -3.64 -2.29 17.17
C SER A 64 -2.72 -2.07 15.96
N ILE A 65 -2.20 -3.18 15.43
CA ILE A 65 -1.34 -3.22 14.26
C ILE A 65 -2.19 -3.32 12.98
N LEU A 66 -2.02 -2.35 12.08
CA LEU A 66 -2.67 -2.34 10.77
C LEU A 66 -1.71 -2.81 9.68
N ARG A 67 -2.03 -3.94 9.04
CA ARG A 67 -1.30 -4.44 7.87
C ARG A 67 -2.19 -4.43 6.64
N ARG A 68 -1.55 -4.26 5.48
CA ARG A 68 -2.21 -4.26 4.18
C ARG A 68 -1.43 -5.17 3.26
N ALA A 69 -2.12 -6.01 2.52
CA ALA A 69 -1.50 -6.90 1.55
C ALA A 69 -2.27 -6.89 0.24
N SER A 70 -1.53 -6.78 -0.87
CA SER A 70 -2.03 -6.90 -2.24
C SER A 70 -0.86 -7.28 -3.15
N SER A 71 -1.14 -7.87 -4.31
CA SER A 71 -0.14 -8.16 -5.34
C SER A 71 0.06 -6.98 -6.31
N ASN A 72 0.98 -7.10 -7.26
CA ASN A 72 1.10 -6.14 -8.38
C ASN A 72 -0.13 -6.23 -9.31
N CYS A 73 -0.71 -5.10 -9.69
CA CYS A 73 -2.01 -5.03 -10.38
C CYS A 73 -3.09 -5.92 -9.73
N PRO A 74 -3.44 -5.70 -8.46
CA PRO A 74 -4.25 -6.64 -7.71
C PRO A 74 -5.73 -6.54 -8.08
N ALA A 75 -6.38 -7.69 -8.25
CA ALA A 75 -7.84 -7.79 -8.23
C ALA A 75 -8.40 -7.73 -6.80
N ASP A 76 -7.59 -8.15 -5.82
CA ASP A 76 -7.97 -8.28 -4.41
C ASP A 76 -6.88 -7.77 -3.48
N GLY A 77 -7.31 -7.32 -2.31
CA GLY A 77 -6.42 -6.95 -1.22
C GLY A 77 -7.01 -7.37 0.12
N TYR A 78 -6.15 -7.38 1.14
CA TYR A 78 -6.54 -7.72 2.50
C TYR A 78 -6.05 -6.66 3.47
N VAL A 79 -6.95 -6.27 4.36
CA VAL A 79 -6.62 -5.44 5.52
C VAL A 79 -6.66 -6.34 6.75
N PHE A 80 -5.57 -6.34 7.50
CA PHE A 80 -5.44 -7.05 8.76
C PHE A 80 -5.34 -6.05 9.91
N CYS A 81 -6.01 -6.39 11.00
CA CYS A 81 -5.96 -5.67 12.25
C CYS A 81 -5.62 -6.68 13.35
N ASP A 82 -4.39 -6.60 13.84
CA ASP A 82 -3.89 -7.46 14.91
C ASP A 82 -3.82 -6.68 16.22
N ALA A 83 -4.02 -7.37 17.33
CA ALA A 83 -3.87 -6.81 18.65
C ALA A 83 -2.44 -6.27 18.84
N ALA A 84 -2.31 -5.19 19.59
CA ALA A 84 -1.00 -4.69 19.99
C ALA A 84 -0.25 -5.77 20.80
N PRO A 85 1.09 -5.80 20.75
CA PRO A 85 1.88 -6.65 21.64
C PRO A 85 1.50 -6.41 23.10
N ASP A 86 1.52 -7.47 23.90
CA ASP A 86 1.23 -7.44 25.34
C ASP A 86 -0.16 -6.89 25.71
N THR A 87 -1.12 -6.94 24.78
CA THR A 87 -2.51 -6.58 25.03
C THR A 87 -3.46 -7.77 24.93
N ASN A 88 -4.61 -7.68 25.61
CA ASN A 88 -5.66 -8.68 25.54
C ASN A 88 -7.01 -8.00 25.26
N PRO A 89 -7.29 -7.65 23.99
CA PRO A 89 -8.47 -6.89 23.65
C PRO A 89 -9.74 -7.71 23.79
N THR A 90 -10.81 -7.08 24.27
CA THR A 90 -12.14 -7.70 24.30
C THR A 90 -12.80 -7.70 22.93
N MET A 91 -12.48 -6.72 22.08
CA MET A 91 -13.00 -6.59 20.73
C MET A 91 -11.99 -5.90 19.81
N MET A 92 -11.86 -6.42 18.60
CA MET A 92 -11.13 -5.82 17.48
C MET A 92 -12.10 -5.17 16.51
N GLN A 93 -11.71 -4.06 15.90
CA GLN A 93 -12.51 -3.32 14.93
C GLN A 93 -11.69 -2.86 13.73
N ILE A 94 -12.25 -3.08 12.54
CA ILE A 94 -11.85 -2.39 11.30
C ILE A 94 -13.00 -1.50 10.86
N GLU A 95 -12.70 -0.24 10.57
CA GLU A 95 -13.62 0.70 9.92
C GLU A 95 -13.04 1.13 8.58
N PHE A 96 -13.84 1.06 7.53
CA PHE A 96 -13.51 1.62 6.24
C PHE A 96 -14.24 2.94 6.05
N PHE A 97 -13.55 3.95 5.57
CA PHE A 97 -14.11 5.27 5.31
C PHE A 97 -14.00 5.61 3.83
N ASN A 98 -15.00 6.31 3.30
CA ASN A 98 -14.92 6.92 1.97
C ASN A 98 -14.06 8.20 1.99
N SER A 99 -13.94 8.86 0.84
CA SER A 99 -13.15 10.10 0.69
C SER A 99 -13.70 11.30 1.49
N THR A 100 -14.99 11.29 1.86
CA THR A 100 -15.57 12.33 2.73
C THR A 100 -15.32 12.07 4.21
N GLY A 101 -14.70 10.94 4.55
CA GLY A 101 -14.44 10.53 5.93
C GLY A 101 -15.63 9.90 6.63
N SER A 102 -16.67 9.50 5.90
CA SER A 102 -17.82 8.74 6.43
C SER A 102 -17.52 7.25 6.46
N VAL A 103 -17.98 6.54 7.49
CA VAL A 103 -17.83 5.09 7.59
C VAL A 103 -18.73 4.41 6.54
N VAL A 104 -18.15 3.57 5.70
CA VAL A 104 -18.88 2.74 4.70
C VAL A 104 -19.00 1.28 5.11
N ARG A 105 -18.16 0.84 6.06
CA ARG A 105 -18.27 -0.48 6.67
C ARG A 105 -17.54 -0.51 8.01
N THR A 106 -18.19 -1.11 9.00
CA THR A 106 -17.56 -1.52 10.26
C THR A 106 -17.57 -3.03 10.36
N VAL A 107 -16.45 -3.61 10.79
CA VAL A 107 -16.35 -5.03 11.13
C VAL A 107 -15.77 -5.12 12.52
N GLN A 108 -16.45 -5.87 13.39
CA GLN A 108 -16.01 -6.13 14.76
C GLN A 108 -16.04 -7.63 15.02
N ARG A 109 -15.03 -8.13 15.73
CA ARG A 109 -15.03 -9.49 16.30
C ARG A 109 -14.19 -9.54 17.57
N THR A 110 -14.49 -10.52 18.41
CA THR A 110 -13.61 -10.93 19.52
C THR A 110 -12.37 -11.65 18.99
N GLY A 111 -11.34 -11.77 19.83
CA GLY A 111 -10.05 -12.37 19.47
C GLY A 111 -8.97 -11.32 19.23
N THR A 112 -7.79 -11.78 18.79
CA THR A 112 -6.59 -10.93 18.65
C THR A 112 -6.26 -10.56 17.21
N THR A 113 -6.97 -11.11 16.23
CA THR A 113 -6.77 -10.80 14.81
C THR A 113 -8.12 -10.70 14.10
N LEU A 114 -8.26 -9.67 13.28
CA LEU A 114 -9.38 -9.45 12.37
C LEU A 114 -8.82 -9.17 10.97
N ASN A 115 -9.43 -9.74 9.93
CA ASN A 115 -9.08 -9.38 8.55
C ASN A 115 -10.32 -9.20 7.69
N VAL A 116 -10.17 -8.38 6.65
CA VAL A 116 -11.21 -8.09 5.68
C VAL A 116 -10.62 -8.08 4.27
N ARG A 117 -11.23 -8.85 3.37
CA ARG A 117 -10.97 -8.75 1.93
C ARG A 117 -11.60 -7.48 1.36
N ILE A 118 -10.84 -6.77 0.54
CA ILE A 118 -11.26 -5.65 -0.29
C ILE A 118 -10.99 -6.01 -1.76
N VAL A 119 -11.74 -5.40 -2.67
CA VAL A 119 -11.72 -5.76 -4.09
C VAL A 119 -11.35 -4.54 -4.90
N CYS A 120 -10.58 -4.76 -5.96
CA CYS A 120 -10.34 -3.74 -6.95
C CYS A 120 -11.48 -3.70 -7.97
N GLN A 121 -12.12 -2.54 -8.12
CA GLN A 121 -13.13 -2.32 -9.14
C GLN A 121 -12.77 -1.08 -9.96
N ARG A 122 -12.38 -1.30 -11.23
CA ARG A 122 -12.01 -0.24 -12.17
C ARG A 122 -10.98 0.73 -11.59
N GLY A 123 -9.91 0.22 -10.98
CA GLY A 123 -8.84 1.00 -10.38
C GLY A 123 -9.15 1.61 -9.01
N ILE A 124 -10.34 1.35 -8.45
CA ILE A 124 -10.76 1.84 -7.15
C ILE A 124 -10.87 0.69 -6.17
N TRP A 125 -10.24 0.83 -5.00
CA TRP A 125 -10.45 -0.10 -3.90
C TRP A 125 -11.86 0.07 -3.34
N VAL A 126 -12.58 -1.04 -3.21
CA VAL A 126 -13.92 -1.09 -2.63
C VAL A 126 -14.02 -2.17 -1.57
N VAL A 127 -14.97 -2.00 -0.65
CA VAL A 127 -15.35 -3.01 0.33
C VAL A 127 -16.84 -3.32 0.20
N HIS A 128 -17.22 -4.60 0.33
CA HIS A 128 -18.63 -4.98 0.44
C HIS A 128 -19.25 -4.37 1.71
N THR A 129 -20.42 -3.76 1.60
CA THR A 129 -21.07 -3.06 2.72
C THR A 129 -21.49 -3.99 3.87
N ALA A 130 -21.61 -5.30 3.61
CA ALA A 130 -21.83 -6.35 4.59
C ALA A 130 -21.15 -7.66 4.15
N PRO A 131 -20.99 -8.69 5.03
CA PRO A 131 -20.28 -9.93 4.71
C PRO A 131 -20.83 -10.71 3.51
N THR A 132 -22.13 -10.61 3.24
CA THR A 132 -22.83 -11.29 2.14
C THR A 132 -23.42 -10.29 1.13
N ALA A 133 -23.05 -9.02 1.21
CA ALA A 133 -23.58 -7.99 0.32
C ALA A 133 -23.00 -8.12 -1.09
N THR A 134 -23.84 -7.90 -2.09
CA THR A 134 -23.43 -7.71 -3.50
C THR A 134 -23.06 -6.25 -3.79
N THR A 135 -23.45 -5.33 -2.91
CA THR A 135 -23.11 -3.90 -3.01
C THR A 135 -21.76 -3.60 -2.37
N SER A 136 -20.95 -2.81 -3.06
CA SER A 136 -19.65 -2.35 -2.59
C SER A 136 -19.59 -0.83 -2.52
N SER A 137 -18.76 -0.32 -1.61
CA SER A 137 -18.51 1.12 -1.46
C SER A 137 -17.02 1.42 -1.63
N PRO A 138 -16.66 2.52 -2.32
CA PRO A 138 -15.29 2.99 -2.40
C PRO A 138 -14.69 3.28 -1.03
N ILE A 139 -13.41 2.97 -0.87
CA ILE A 139 -12.66 3.22 0.36
C ILE A 139 -11.48 4.16 0.08
N ALA A 140 -11.22 5.04 1.03
CA ALA A 140 -10.13 6.00 0.99
C ALA A 140 -9.26 5.95 2.25
N TYR A 141 -9.85 5.63 3.41
CA TYR A 141 -9.13 5.49 4.68
C TYR A 141 -9.56 4.21 5.40
N VAL A 142 -8.73 3.78 6.35
CA VAL A 142 -9.05 2.65 7.21
C VAL A 142 -8.63 2.92 8.64
N SER A 143 -9.50 2.57 9.59
CA SER A 143 -9.13 2.45 11.00
C SER A 143 -8.98 0.97 11.33
N CYS A 144 -7.96 0.69 12.12
CA CYS A 144 -7.80 -0.57 12.83
C CYS A 144 -7.67 -0.17 14.30
N SER A 145 -8.48 -0.80 15.15
CA SER A 145 -8.57 -0.42 16.55
C SER A 145 -9.02 -1.60 17.41
N GLN A 146 -8.83 -1.47 18.70
CA GLN A 146 -9.18 -2.49 19.70
C GLN A 146 -9.77 -1.83 20.95
N THR A 147 -10.53 -2.57 21.75
CA THR A 147 -10.96 -2.15 23.09
C THR A 147 -10.16 -2.85 24.19
N GLY A 148 -10.15 -2.28 25.39
CA GLY A 148 -9.63 -2.98 26.58
C GLY A 148 -8.11 -2.96 26.73
N SER A 149 -7.39 -2.13 25.95
CA SER A 149 -5.96 -1.88 26.16
C SER A 149 -5.53 -0.51 25.62
N ILE A 150 -4.48 0.04 26.22
CA ILE A 150 -3.82 1.29 25.82
C ILE A 150 -2.41 0.91 25.37
N GLY A 151 -1.97 1.38 24.20
CA GLY A 151 -0.68 1.07 23.57
C GLY A 151 -0.34 2.05 22.43
N ALA A 152 0.85 1.93 21.84
CA ALA A 152 1.34 2.85 20.80
C ALA A 152 0.79 2.52 19.39
N ASP A 153 0.87 3.48 18.46
CA ASP A 153 0.53 3.27 17.04
C ASP A 153 1.64 2.45 16.36
N TRP A 154 1.43 1.13 16.23
CA TRP A 154 2.34 0.24 15.53
C TRP A 154 1.92 0.09 14.06
N GLY A 155 2.08 1.15 13.28
CA GLY A 155 1.97 1.09 11.82
C GLY A 155 3.20 0.39 11.24
N TYR A 156 3.08 -0.86 10.82
CA TYR A 156 4.15 -1.50 10.04
C TYR A 156 4.38 -0.69 8.75
N ILE A 157 5.62 -0.26 8.55
CA ILE A 157 6.14 0.09 7.22
C ILE A 157 6.25 -1.24 6.46
N VAL A 158 5.91 -1.24 5.18
CA VAL A 158 5.92 -2.37 4.22
C VAL A 158 4.56 -3.07 4.05
N GLY A 159 3.87 -2.70 2.96
CA GLY A 159 3.09 -3.66 2.19
C GLY A 159 4.09 -4.48 1.37
N SER A 160 4.24 -5.75 1.68
CA SER A 160 5.01 -6.66 0.83
C SER A 160 4.05 -7.24 -0.20
N ALA A 161 4.37 -7.05 -1.48
CA ALA A 161 3.84 -7.94 -2.51
C ALA A 161 4.28 -9.35 -2.12
N THR A 162 3.30 -10.22 -1.83
CA THR A 162 3.57 -11.65 -1.80
C THR A 162 3.46 -12.11 -3.25
N ASP A 163 4.58 -12.48 -3.84
CA ASP A 163 4.63 -13.13 -5.15
C ASP A 163 3.88 -14.48 -5.13
#